data_AF-A0A1Y1M7Z8-F1
#
_entry.id   AF-A0A1Y1M7Z8-F1
#
_cell.length_a   1.000
_cell.length_b   1.000
_cell.length_c   1.000
_cell.angle_alpha   90.00
_cell.angle_beta   90.00
_cell.angle_gamma   90.00
#
_symmetry.space_group_name_H-M   'P 1'
#
loop_
_entity.id
_entity.type
_entity.pdbx_description
1 polymer ?
#
loop_
_entity_poly.entity_id
_entity_poly.type
_entity_poly.pdbx_seq_one_letter_code
_entity_poly.pdbx_strand_id
1 'polypeptide(L)'
;FTVTGQFFDIYKKYTKLRPPTVQSPFFFLNFQKGKCTSQKIGITKFAKMPKDIATFLRLTNTHLYTGHCFRRTSATILIDAGGDIMALKRHGGWKSTAVA
;
A
#
# COMPACT_ATOMS: atom_id res chain seq x y z
N PHE A 1 -13.96 0.87 5.84
CA PHE A 1 -12.61 1.40 6.07
C PHE A 1 -12.66 2.90 5.86
N THR A 2 -11.99 3.67 6.71
CA THR A 2 -11.98 5.13 6.67
C THR A 2 -10.54 5.61 6.71
N VAL A 3 -10.16 6.55 5.84
CA VAL A 3 -8.84 7.21 5.87
C VAL A 3 -8.98 8.49 6.67
N THR A 4 -8.26 8.62 7.78
CA THR A 4 -8.36 9.77 8.70
C THR A 4 -6.99 10.36 9.05
N GLY A 5 -7.00 11.52 9.70
CA GLY A 5 -5.79 12.20 10.17
C GLY A 5 -4.79 12.49 9.05
N GLN A 6 -3.49 12.34 9.35
CA GLN A 6 -2.40 12.60 8.41
C GLN A 6 -2.51 11.83 7.09
N PHE A 7 -3.11 10.63 7.10
CA PHE A 7 -3.27 9.84 5.89
C PHE A 7 -4.30 10.44 4.93
N PHE A 8 -5.31 11.14 5.47
CA PHE A 8 -6.26 11.88 4.65
C PHE A 8 -5.61 13.09 3.97
N ASP A 9 -4.63 13.73 4.62
CA ASP A 9 -3.85 14.80 4.00
C ASP A 9 -2.94 14.28 2.88
N ILE A 10 -2.32 13.11 3.07
CA ILE A 10 -1.56 12.41 2.01
C ILE A 10 -2.49 12.07 0.83
N TYR A 11 -3.69 11.55 1.10
CA TYR A 11 -4.71 11.30 0.09
C TYR A 11 -5.04 12.56 -0.71
N LYS A 12 -5.36 13.67 -0.04
CA LYS A 12 -5.68 14.95 -0.68
C LYS A 12 -4.51 15.47 -1.52
N LYS A 13 -3.27 15.39 -0.99
CA LYS A 13 -2.06 15.78 -1.71
C LYS A 13 -1.91 14.99 -3.00
N TYR A 14 -2.06 13.68 -2.94
CA TYR A 14 -1.98 12.83 -4.12
C TYR A 14 -3.10 13.14 -5.12
N THR A 15 -4.35 13.32 -4.67
CA THR A 15 -5.48 13.68 -5.54
C THR A 15 -5.23 14.97 -6.31
N LYS A 16 -4.63 16.00 -5.69
CA LYS A 16 -4.26 17.26 -6.36
C LYS A 16 -3.17 17.11 -7.43
N LEU A 17 -2.32 16.08 -7.34
CA LEU A 17 -1.28 15.80 -8.34
C LEU A 17 -1.82 15.06 -9.57
N ARG A 18 -3.03 14.50 -9.51
CA ARG A 18 -3.62 13.78 -10.65
C ARG A 18 -4.02 14.77 -11.75
N PRO A 19 -3.81 14.43 -13.03
CA PRO A 19 -4.29 15.27 -14.13
C PRO A 19 -5.82 15.42 -14.04
N PRO A 20 -6.37 16.65 -14.13
CA PRO A 20 -7.80 16.89 -13.97
C PRO A 20 -8.64 16.25 -15.10
N THR A 21 -8.02 15.99 -16.25
CA THR A 21 -8.66 15.40 -17.43
C THR A 21 -8.72 13.88 -17.40
N VAL A 22 -8.10 13.23 -16.41
CA VAL A 22 -8.08 11.77 -16.32
C VAL A 22 -9.43 11.22 -15.85
N GLN A 23 -10.13 10.54 -16.75
CA GLN A 23 -11.35 9.77 -16.46
C GLN A 23 -11.04 8.30 -16.12
N SER A 24 -9.99 8.06 -15.34
CA SER A 24 -9.59 6.70 -14.95
C SER A 24 -10.31 6.26 -13.68
N PRO A 25 -10.93 5.06 -13.64
CA PRO A 25 -11.50 4.50 -12.42
C PRO A 25 -10.41 4.10 -11.40
N PHE A 26 -9.15 4.01 -11.83
CA PHE A 26 -8.03 3.67 -10.96
C PHE A 26 -7.55 4.87 -10.17
N PHE A 27 -7.46 4.74 -8.84
CA PHE A 27 -6.95 5.79 -7.97
C PHE A 27 -5.44 6.04 -8.20
N PHE A 28 -4.64 4.97 -8.25
CA PHE A 28 -3.20 5.08 -8.43
C PHE A 28 -2.80 5.11 -9.91
N LEU A 29 -2.11 6.18 -10.28
CA LEU A 29 -1.61 6.46 -11.62
C LEU A 29 -0.09 6.42 -11.63
N ASN A 30 0.47 6.27 -12.82
CA ASN A 30 1.88 6.19 -13.02
C ASN A 30 2.53 7.57 -12.90
N PHE A 31 3.72 7.62 -12.30
CA PHE A 31 4.56 8.80 -12.29
C PHE A 31 5.78 8.55 -13.16
N GLN A 32 6.07 9.51 -14.04
CA GLN A 32 7.23 9.49 -14.93
C GLN A 32 7.88 10.87 -14.92
N LYS A 33 9.21 10.92 -14.76
CA LYS A 33 10.00 12.17 -14.75
C LYS A 33 9.41 13.23 -13.80
N GLY A 34 8.95 12.79 -12.61
CA GLY A 34 8.36 13.66 -11.59
C GLY A 34 6.92 14.11 -11.84
N LYS A 35 6.27 13.70 -12.93
CA LYS A 35 4.89 14.10 -13.27
C LYS A 35 3.93 12.91 -13.23
N CYS A 36 2.71 13.15 -12.78
CA CYS A 36 1.61 12.17 -12.81
C CYS A 36 1.10 12.05 -14.25
N THR A 37 0.98 10.82 -14.75
CA THR A 37 0.43 10.53 -16.08
C THR A 37 -0.98 9.96 -15.98
N SER A 38 -1.66 9.77 -17.12
CA SER A 38 -2.99 9.16 -17.18
C SER A 38 -2.99 7.64 -17.05
N GLN A 39 -1.81 7.01 -17.18
CA GLN A 39 -1.68 5.56 -17.16
C GLN A 39 -1.86 5.02 -15.74
N LYS A 40 -2.51 3.86 -15.59
CA LYS A 40 -2.52 3.15 -14.30
C LYS A 40 -1.10 2.78 -13.87
N ILE A 41 -0.84 2.82 -12.57
CA ILE A 41 0.43 2.33 -12.04
C ILE A 41 0.56 0.81 -12.27
N GLY A 42 1.76 0.35 -12.62
CA GLY A 42 2.03 -1.07 -12.80
C GLY A 42 2.13 -1.80 -11.45
N ILE A 43 1.60 -3.03 -11.38
CA ILE A 43 1.63 -3.87 -10.16
C ILE A 43 3.04 -4.06 -9.61
N THR A 44 4.03 -4.19 -10.50
CA THR A 44 5.44 -4.38 -10.15
C THR A 44 6.03 -3.17 -9.42
N LYS A 45 5.51 -1.94 -9.62
CA LYS A 45 6.02 -0.76 -8.90
C LYS A 45 5.75 -0.87 -7.41
N PHE A 46 4.52 -1.19 -7.01
CA PHE A 46 4.20 -1.41 -5.60
C PHE A 46 4.87 -2.67 -5.05
N ALA A 47 4.97 -3.74 -5.84
CA ALA A 47 5.61 -4.98 -5.39
C ALA A 47 7.12 -4.80 -5.08
N LYS A 48 7.80 -3.88 -5.76
CA LYS A 48 9.22 -3.56 -5.53
C LYS A 48 9.46 -2.59 -4.37
N MET A 49 8.46 -1.77 -4.02
CA MET A 49 8.59 -0.72 -3.01
C MET A 49 9.14 -1.22 -1.66
N PRO A 50 8.75 -2.39 -1.11
CA PRO A 50 9.33 -2.90 0.14
C PRO A 50 10.83 -3.14 0.05
N LYS A 51 11.31 -3.69 -1.08
CA LYS A 51 12.74 -3.86 -1.35
C LYS A 51 13.46 -2.50 -1.41
N ASP A 52 12.86 -1.52 -2.09
CA ASP A 52 13.45 -0.18 -2.21
C ASP A 52 13.56 0.49 -0.82
N ILE A 53 12.53 0.38 0.01
CA ILE A 53 12.52 0.86 1.40
C ILE A 53 13.59 0.15 2.24
N ALA A 54 13.64 -1.19 2.18
CA ALA A 54 14.64 -1.98 2.92
C ALA A 54 16.08 -1.63 2.49
N THR A 55 16.27 -1.34 1.20
CA THR A 55 17.56 -0.91 0.64
C THR A 55 17.94 0.48 1.14
N PHE A 56 16.99 1.43 1.14
CA PHE A 56 17.18 2.77 1.69
C PHE A 56 17.56 2.73 3.18
N LEU A 57 16.91 1.87 3.95
CA LEU A 57 17.20 1.65 5.37
C LEU A 57 18.45 0.79 5.64
N ARG A 58 19.17 0.34 4.59
CA ARG A 58 20.37 -0.50 4.67
C ARG A 58 20.18 -1.81 5.44
N LEU A 59 19.00 -2.42 5.29
CA LEU A 59 18.73 -3.73 5.89
C LEU A 59 19.44 -4.84 5.12
N THR A 60 19.71 -5.96 5.79
CA THR A 60 20.22 -7.17 5.12
C THR A 60 19.11 -7.88 4.35
N ASN A 61 19.50 -8.70 3.37
CA ASN A 61 18.57 -9.54 2.60
C ASN A 61 17.39 -8.79 1.96
N THR A 62 17.63 -7.58 1.44
CA THR A 62 16.58 -6.71 0.88
C THR A 62 15.73 -7.37 -0.22
N HIS A 63 16.29 -8.35 -0.93
CA HIS A 63 15.58 -9.13 -1.96
C HIS A 63 14.40 -9.95 -1.43
N LEU A 64 14.34 -10.23 -0.13
CA LEU A 64 13.22 -10.94 0.51
C LEU A 64 12.00 -10.04 0.76
N TYR A 65 12.17 -8.71 0.68
CA TYR A 65 11.09 -7.76 0.91
C TYR A 65 10.25 -7.61 -0.37
N THR A 66 9.13 -8.33 -0.41
CA THR A 66 8.19 -8.35 -1.54
C THR A 66 6.93 -7.56 -1.22
N GLY A 67 6.06 -7.35 -2.22
CA GLY A 67 4.76 -6.70 -2.02
C GLY A 67 3.89 -7.33 -0.91
N HIS A 68 4.08 -8.62 -0.60
CA HIS A 68 3.36 -9.28 0.51
C HIS A 68 3.72 -8.73 1.89
N CYS A 69 4.88 -8.08 2.04
CA CYS A 69 5.27 -7.41 3.28
C CYS A 69 4.21 -6.40 3.73
N PHE A 70 3.63 -5.62 2.81
CA PHE A 70 2.58 -4.65 3.19
C PHE A 70 1.36 -5.32 3.79
N ARG A 71 0.89 -6.44 3.21
CA ARG A 71 -0.27 -7.17 3.74
C ARG A 71 0.03 -7.75 5.12
N ARG A 72 1.22 -8.34 5.30
CA ARG A 72 1.66 -8.89 6.59
C ARG A 72 1.78 -7.80 7.65
N THR A 73 2.49 -6.71 7.35
CA THR A 73 2.65 -5.59 8.28
C THR A 73 1.30 -4.99 8.66
N SER A 74 0.38 -4.85 7.70
CA SER A 74 -0.95 -4.32 7.98
C SER A 74 -1.77 -5.22 8.91
N ALA A 75 -1.65 -6.54 8.78
CA ALA A 75 -2.27 -7.50 9.71
C ALA A 75 -1.65 -7.43 11.11
N THR A 76 -0.33 -7.37 11.21
CA THR A 76 0.38 -7.22 12.48
C THR A 76 -0.04 -5.93 13.20
N ILE A 77 -0.06 -4.79 12.50
CA ILE A 77 -0.52 -3.51 13.07
C ILE A 77 -1.94 -3.62 13.65
N LEU A 78 -2.85 -4.34 12.97
CA LEU A 78 -4.21 -4.52 13.46
C LEU A 78 -4.27 -5.34 14.75
N ILE A 79 -3.51 -6.44 14.83
CA ILE A 79 -3.46 -7.28 16.03
C ILE A 79 -2.77 -6.55 17.18
N ASP A 80 -1.66 -5.86 16.92
CA ASP A 80 -0.94 -5.08 17.94
C ASP A 80 -1.81 -3.94 18.51
N ALA A 81 -2.74 -3.42 17.72
CA ALA A 81 -3.75 -2.45 18.15
C ALA A 81 -4.94 -3.07 18.90
N GLY A 82 -4.92 -4.37 19.19
CA GLY A 82 -5.96 -5.09 19.93
C GLY A 82 -7.09 -5.64 19.06
N GLY A 83 -6.93 -5.70 17.73
CA GLY A 83 -7.89 -6.34 16.85
C GLY A 83 -8.01 -7.84 17.12
N ASP A 84 -9.23 -8.38 17.10
CA ASP A 84 -9.48 -9.81 17.28
C ASP A 84 -9.29 -10.62 15.98
N ILE A 85 -9.36 -11.95 16.10
CA ILE A 85 -9.18 -12.87 14.98
C ILE A 85 -10.23 -12.70 13.87
N MET A 86 -11.45 -12.27 14.21
CA MET A 86 -12.52 -12.04 13.24
C MET A 86 -12.27 -10.74 12.46
N ALA A 87 -11.79 -9.70 13.14
CA ALA A 87 -11.33 -8.47 12.53
C ALA A 87 -10.14 -8.73 11.60
N LEU A 88 -9.18 -9.56 12.02
CA LEU A 88 -8.03 -9.95 11.20
C LEU A 88 -8.47 -10.66 9.91
N LYS A 89 -9.33 -11.69 10.02
CA LYS A 89 -9.86 -12.41 8.86
C LYS A 89 -10.61 -11.50 7.90
N ARG A 90 -11.43 -10.59 8.42
CA ARG A 90 -12.15 -9.59 7.61
C ARG A 90 -11.18 -8.61 6.94
N HIS A 91 -10.16 -8.16 7.65
CA HIS A 91 -9.16 -7.19 7.17
C HIS A 91 -8.31 -7.74 6.01
N GLY A 92 -7.78 -8.96 6.14
CA GLY A 92 -6.95 -9.56 5.09
C GLY A 92 -7.69 -10.44 4.09
N GLY A 93 -9.01 -10.58 4.22
CA GLY A 93 -9.84 -11.41 3.35
C GLY A 93 -9.61 -12.92 3.52
N TRP A 94 -9.19 -13.37 4.71
CA TRP A 94 -8.87 -14.78 4.98
C TRP A 94 -10.10 -15.58 5.39
N LYS A 95 -10.26 -16.76 4.77
CA LYS A 95 -11.32 -17.72 5.12
C LYS A 95 -10.95 -18.59 6.32
N SER A 96 -9.66 -18.89 6.51
CA SER A 96 -9.13 -19.73 7.59
C SER A 96 -8.22 -18.95 8.53
N THR A 97 -8.26 -19.28 9.82
CA THR A 97 -7.36 -18.73 10.85
C THR A 97 -5.93 -19.23 10.70
N ALA A 98 -5.73 -20.43 10.15
CA ALA A 98 -4.38 -20.99 9.96
C ALA A 98 -3.51 -20.22 8.94
N VAL A 99 -4.14 -19.39 8.11
CA VAL A 99 -3.48 -18.58 7.05
C VAL A 99 -3.49 -17.08 7.39
N ALA A 100 -4.28 -16.69 8.39
CA ALA A 100 -4.46 -15.30 8.81
C ALA A 100 -3.27 -14.83 9.67
#